data_AF-A0A2E0FHQ8-F1
#
_entry.id   AF-A0A2E0FHQ8-F1
#
_cell.length_a   1.000
_cell.length_b   1.000
_cell.length_c   1.000
_cell.angle_alpha   90.00
_cell.angle_beta   90.00
_cell.angle_gamma   90.00
#
_symmetry.space_group_name_H-M   'P 1'
#
loop_
_entity.id
_entity.type
_entity.pdbx_description
1 polymer ?
#
loop_
_entity_poly.entity_id
_entity_poly.type
_entity_poly.pdbx_seq_one_letter_code
_entity_poly.pdbx_strand_id
1 'polypeptide(L)'
;MSLNCAIQAQDSLNVVFPNGDSVVYAVEFKDRDSLNGVVKAVFSQDTSVVAFKGSFVNGKPNGPFLFYYPSGTYRQTLIYGYGELHGDYTVYNDNGSIIKKGKFKNGVKHGYWIDVENKLIGRYYKGKRHLSWKIKNASGKGVKERWKYFNGVLKRGDPNSAELLDL
;
A
#
# COMPACT_ATOMS: atom_id res chain seq x y z
N MET A 1 -14.30 16.54 -45.07
CA MET A 1 -13.80 15.16 -44.87
C MET A 1 -13.39 15.03 -43.42
N SER A 2 -14.10 14.19 -42.70
CA SER A 2 -14.00 13.95 -41.27
C SER A 2 -12.69 13.25 -40.90
N LEU A 3 -11.87 13.89 -40.08
CA LEU A 3 -10.81 13.22 -39.34
C LEU A 3 -11.44 12.60 -38.08
N ASN A 4 -11.72 11.30 -38.18
CA ASN A 4 -11.84 10.41 -37.03
C ASN A 4 -10.58 10.56 -36.18
N CYS A 5 -10.69 11.15 -34.99
CA CYS A 5 -9.74 10.87 -33.93
C CYS A 5 -10.49 9.99 -32.93
N ALA A 6 -10.29 8.68 -33.07
CA ALA A 6 -10.77 7.69 -32.13
C ALA A 6 -10.29 8.09 -30.73
N ILE A 7 -11.22 8.26 -29.80
CA ILE A 7 -10.93 8.30 -28.37
C ILE A 7 -10.31 6.95 -28.06
N GLN A 8 -8.98 6.84 -28.10
CA GLN A 8 -8.29 5.63 -27.64
C GLN A 8 -8.66 5.47 -26.17
N ALA A 9 -9.33 4.37 -25.85
CA ALA A 9 -9.61 4.00 -24.47
C ALA A 9 -8.27 3.94 -23.73
N GLN A 10 -8.02 4.95 -22.91
CA GLN A 10 -6.81 5.03 -22.13
C GLN A 10 -6.93 4.01 -21.01
N ASP A 11 -6.05 2.99 -21.01
CA ASP A 11 -6.01 2.02 -19.92
C ASP A 11 -5.82 2.75 -18.59
N SER A 12 -6.38 2.20 -17.52
CA SER A 12 -6.24 2.78 -16.19
C SER A 12 -5.68 1.79 -15.18
N LEU A 13 -4.80 2.29 -14.31
CA LEU A 13 -4.23 1.57 -13.19
C LEU A 13 -4.82 2.11 -11.90
N ASN A 14 -5.63 1.31 -11.22
CA ASN A 14 -6.16 1.64 -9.90
C ASN A 14 -5.20 1.16 -8.80
N VAL A 15 -4.61 2.10 -8.07
CA VAL A 15 -3.71 1.84 -6.95
C VAL A 15 -4.47 2.05 -5.65
N VAL A 16 -4.77 0.96 -4.94
CA VAL A 16 -5.53 0.97 -3.68
C VAL A 16 -4.59 0.91 -2.48
N PHE A 17 -4.89 1.73 -1.48
CA PHE A 17 -4.16 1.84 -0.23
C PHE A 17 -4.84 1.06 0.90
N PRO A 18 -4.11 0.68 1.97
CA PRO A 18 -4.66 -0.06 3.10
C PRO A 18 -5.70 0.67 3.95
N ASN A 19 -5.85 1.99 3.75
CA ASN A 19 -6.93 2.78 4.35
C ASN A 19 -8.17 2.85 3.44
N GLY A 20 -8.17 2.18 2.28
CA GLY A 20 -9.28 2.17 1.34
C GLY A 20 -9.21 3.28 0.28
N ASP A 21 -8.35 4.28 0.47
CA ASP A 21 -8.12 5.29 -0.56
C ASP A 21 -7.58 4.65 -1.83
N SER A 22 -7.87 5.28 -2.96
CA SER A 22 -7.39 4.80 -4.25
C SER A 22 -7.02 5.96 -5.16
N VAL A 23 -6.00 5.76 -5.99
CA VAL A 23 -5.66 6.70 -7.06
C VAL A 23 -5.59 5.96 -8.37
N VAL A 24 -6.20 6.56 -9.38
CA VAL A 24 -6.26 6.02 -10.74
C VAL A 24 -5.27 6.77 -11.61
N TYR A 25 -4.38 6.05 -12.28
CA TYR A 25 -3.46 6.58 -13.27
C TYR A 25 -3.85 6.14 -14.66
N ALA A 26 -3.74 7.04 -15.63
CA ALA A 26 -3.81 6.68 -17.04
C ALA A 26 -2.46 6.07 -17.47
N VAL A 27 -2.49 4.87 -18.05
CA VAL A 27 -1.29 4.08 -18.32
C VAL A 27 -1.29 3.43 -19.71
N GLU A 28 -0.13 2.96 -20.12
CA GLU A 28 0.04 2.01 -21.22
C GLU A 28 0.74 0.76 -20.71
N PHE A 29 0.17 -0.43 -20.94
CA PHE A 29 0.87 -1.67 -20.63
C PHE A 29 1.86 -2.05 -21.73
N LYS A 30 3.13 -2.24 -21.36
CA LYS A 30 4.20 -2.72 -22.24
C LYS A 30 4.35 -4.25 -22.20
N ASP A 31 4.05 -4.87 -21.06
CA ASP A 31 4.00 -6.33 -20.88
C ASP A 31 2.70 -6.72 -20.18
N ARG A 32 2.01 -7.75 -20.69
CA ARG A 32 0.68 -8.20 -20.20
C ARG A 32 0.58 -9.70 -19.90
N ASP A 33 1.70 -10.42 -19.78
CA ASP A 33 1.65 -11.83 -19.38
C ASP A 33 1.28 -11.93 -17.90
N SER A 34 -0.02 -11.91 -17.67
CA SER A 34 -0.65 -12.08 -16.36
C SER A 34 -0.80 -13.55 -15.97
N LEU A 35 -0.42 -14.49 -16.84
CA LEU A 35 -0.49 -15.92 -16.53
C LEU A 35 0.80 -16.38 -15.87
N ASN A 36 1.96 -16.19 -16.51
CA ASN A 36 3.26 -16.68 -16.03
C ASN A 36 4.41 -15.72 -16.36
N GLY A 37 4.18 -14.42 -16.22
CA GLY A 37 5.16 -13.43 -16.60
C GLY A 37 5.14 -12.16 -15.76
N VAL A 38 5.88 -11.18 -16.25
CA VAL A 38 5.92 -9.84 -15.68
C VAL A 38 4.88 -9.00 -16.39
N VAL A 39 4.07 -8.28 -15.62
CA VAL A 39 3.23 -7.20 -16.12
C VAL A 39 3.94 -5.88 -15.83
N LYS A 40 4.02 -5.03 -16.86
CA LYS A 40 4.64 -3.71 -16.78
C LYS A 40 3.73 -2.68 -17.43
N ALA A 41 3.48 -1.59 -16.72
CA ALA A 41 2.78 -0.42 -17.25
C ALA A 41 3.65 0.83 -17.10
N VAL A 42 3.50 1.77 -18.04
CA VAL A 42 4.12 3.10 -18.05
C VAL A 42 3.05 4.18 -17.99
N PHE A 43 3.38 5.38 -17.54
CA PHE A 43 2.42 6.49 -17.53
C PHE A 43 2.12 6.93 -18.97
N SER A 44 0.85 7.21 -19.30
CA SER A 44 0.52 7.67 -20.66
C SER A 44 1.08 9.06 -20.97
N GLN A 45 1.21 9.92 -19.96
CA GLN A 45 1.76 11.28 -20.12
C GLN A 45 3.28 11.30 -20.34
N ASP A 46 3.98 10.23 -19.94
CA ASP A 46 5.40 10.01 -20.19
C ASP A 46 5.70 8.51 -20.17
N THR A 47 5.72 7.92 -21.37
CA THR A 47 5.88 6.47 -21.54
C THR A 47 7.30 5.97 -21.20
N SER A 48 8.25 6.88 -20.94
CA SER A 48 9.58 6.53 -20.44
C SER A 48 9.55 6.16 -18.94
N VAL A 49 8.52 6.60 -18.21
CA VAL A 49 8.39 6.39 -16.77
C VAL A 49 7.48 5.19 -16.48
N VAL A 50 8.00 4.21 -15.75
CA VAL A 50 7.23 3.05 -15.29
C VAL A 50 6.21 3.47 -14.24
N ALA A 51 4.95 3.08 -14.41
CA ALA A 51 3.88 3.27 -13.43
C ALA A 51 3.70 2.05 -12.52
N PHE A 52 3.92 0.85 -13.07
CA PHE A 52 3.72 -0.41 -12.36
C PHE A 52 4.62 -1.53 -12.88
N LYS A 53 5.05 -2.39 -11.96
CA LYS A 53 5.67 -3.68 -12.27
C LYS A 53 5.20 -4.73 -11.27
N GLY A 54 4.77 -5.89 -11.76
CA GLY A 54 4.40 -7.05 -10.93
C GLY A 54 4.63 -8.35 -11.69
N SER A 55 4.65 -9.47 -10.98
CA SER A 55 4.83 -10.80 -11.59
C SER A 55 3.69 -11.73 -11.21
N PHE A 56 3.39 -12.66 -12.11
CA PHE A 56 2.29 -13.60 -11.98
C PHE A 56 2.78 -15.03 -12.22
N VAL A 57 2.20 -15.97 -11.49
CA VAL A 57 2.40 -17.41 -11.67
C VAL A 57 1.03 -18.08 -11.64
N ASN A 58 0.70 -18.81 -12.71
CA ASN A 58 -0.60 -19.42 -12.97
C ASN A 58 -1.78 -18.46 -12.75
N GLY A 59 -1.66 -17.23 -13.26
CA GLY A 59 -2.70 -16.21 -13.16
C GLY A 59 -2.75 -15.48 -11.81
N LYS A 60 -1.88 -15.84 -10.86
CA LYS A 60 -1.91 -15.30 -9.49
C LYS A 60 -0.72 -14.37 -9.25
N PRO A 61 -0.92 -13.22 -8.59
CA PRO A 61 0.17 -12.36 -8.11
C PRO A 61 1.21 -13.16 -7.32
N ASN A 62 2.49 -13.01 -7.68
CA ASN A 62 3.58 -13.68 -6.99
C ASN A 62 4.85 -12.84 -7.04
N GLY A 63 5.49 -12.64 -5.88
CA GLY A 63 6.69 -11.81 -5.76
C GLY A 63 6.38 -10.32 -5.59
N PRO A 64 7.36 -9.44 -5.88
CA PRO A 64 7.25 -8.01 -5.61
C PRO A 64 6.35 -7.29 -6.62
N PHE A 65 5.54 -6.38 -6.11
CA PHE A 65 4.71 -5.45 -6.85
C PHE A 65 5.15 -4.04 -6.49
N LEU A 66 5.46 -3.26 -7.52
CA LEU A 66 6.07 -1.94 -7.42
C LEU A 66 5.16 -0.95 -8.15
N PHE A 67 4.74 0.08 -7.44
CA PHE A 67 4.00 1.21 -7.97
C PHE A 67 4.83 2.46 -7.83
N TYR A 68 4.78 3.31 -8.84
CA TYR A 68 5.61 4.50 -8.93
C TYR A 68 4.75 5.76 -8.98
N TYR A 69 5.35 6.89 -8.66
CA TYR A 69 4.85 8.20 -9.00
C TYR A 69 5.30 8.59 -10.42
N PRO A 70 4.63 9.56 -11.07
CA PRO A 70 5.11 10.13 -12.33
C PRO A 70 6.53 10.72 -12.28
N SER A 71 7.01 11.06 -11.09
CA SER A 71 8.41 11.46 -10.86
C SER A 71 9.42 10.30 -10.97
N GLY A 72 8.95 9.05 -11.06
CA GLY A 72 9.76 7.84 -11.05
C GLY A 72 10.14 7.33 -9.66
N THR A 73 9.76 8.04 -8.58
CA THR A 73 9.96 7.55 -7.21
C THR A 73 8.96 6.44 -6.87
N TYR A 74 9.32 5.57 -5.92
CA TYR A 74 8.36 4.59 -5.42
C TYR A 74 7.19 5.29 -4.77
N ARG A 75 6.00 4.77 -5.04
CA ARG A 75 4.76 5.12 -4.38
C ARG A 75 4.36 4.06 -3.37
N GLN A 76 4.43 2.80 -3.79
CA GLN A 76 4.04 1.66 -2.98
C GLN A 76 4.86 0.44 -3.39
N THR A 77 5.32 -0.31 -2.40
CA THR A 77 5.96 -1.61 -2.60
C THR A 77 5.28 -2.64 -1.71
N LEU A 78 5.01 -3.81 -2.28
CA LEU A 78 4.34 -4.90 -1.59
C LEU A 78 4.73 -6.24 -2.21
N ILE A 79 4.57 -7.30 -1.45
CA ILE A 79 4.94 -8.65 -1.88
C ILE A 79 3.70 -9.53 -1.84
N TYR A 80 3.53 -10.34 -2.88
CA TYR A 80 2.54 -11.40 -2.95
C TYR A 80 3.21 -12.78 -2.86
N GLY A 81 2.51 -13.74 -2.27
CA GLY A 81 2.84 -15.16 -2.33
C GLY A 81 1.56 -15.96 -2.59
N TYR A 82 1.55 -16.79 -3.62
CA TYR A 82 0.39 -17.62 -4.00
C TYR A 82 -0.92 -16.84 -4.22
N GLY A 83 -0.83 -15.59 -4.67
CA GLY A 83 -1.97 -14.71 -4.91
C GLY A 83 -2.43 -13.87 -3.72
N GLU A 84 -1.80 -14.00 -2.54
CA GLU A 84 -2.15 -13.24 -1.35
C GLU A 84 -1.02 -12.31 -0.92
N LEU A 85 -1.36 -11.15 -0.32
CA LEU A 85 -0.36 -10.26 0.28
C LEU A 85 0.44 -11.01 1.34
N HIS A 86 1.75 -10.98 1.21
CA HIS A 86 2.66 -11.70 2.08
C HIS A 86 4.02 -11.02 2.13
N GLY A 87 4.53 -10.73 3.32
CA GLY A 87 5.84 -10.11 3.50
C GLY A 87 5.74 -8.59 3.67
N ASP A 88 6.77 -7.88 3.21
CA ASP A 88 6.92 -6.45 3.45
C ASP A 88 5.95 -5.61 2.62
N TYR A 89 5.50 -4.51 3.24
CA TYR A 89 4.62 -3.51 2.64
C TYR A 89 5.10 -2.11 3.03
N THR A 90 5.27 -1.23 2.05
CA THR A 90 5.72 0.15 2.26
C THR A 90 4.97 1.12 1.35
N VAL A 91 4.60 2.28 1.89
CA VAL A 91 4.08 3.43 1.14
C VAL A 91 5.02 4.59 1.35
N TYR A 92 5.24 5.34 0.27
CA TYR A 92 6.09 6.51 0.22
C TYR A 92 5.25 7.71 -0.21
N ASN A 93 5.67 8.92 0.20
CA ASN A 93 5.16 10.15 -0.39
C ASN A 93 5.94 10.51 -1.66
N ASP A 94 5.52 11.59 -2.33
CA ASP A 94 6.11 12.05 -3.61
C ASP A 94 7.62 12.35 -3.50
N ASN A 95 8.08 12.75 -2.31
CA ASN A 95 9.50 13.00 -2.01
C ASN A 95 10.30 11.71 -1.73
N GLY A 96 9.67 10.54 -1.82
CA GLY A 96 10.29 9.23 -1.55
C GLY A 96 10.47 8.91 -0.06
N SER A 97 9.88 9.69 0.85
CA SER A 97 9.92 9.40 2.29
C SER A 97 8.83 8.40 2.67
N ILE A 98 9.16 7.45 3.55
CA ILE A 98 8.21 6.42 4.00
C ILE A 98 7.12 7.07 4.85
N ILE A 99 5.87 6.87 4.45
CA ILE A 99 4.70 7.33 5.21
C ILE A 99 3.99 6.19 5.93
N LYS A 100 4.02 4.97 5.38
CA LYS A 100 3.46 3.77 6.04
C LYS A 100 4.35 2.56 5.78
N LYS A 101 4.53 1.71 6.78
CA LYS A 101 5.31 0.47 6.65
C LYS A 101 4.78 -0.62 7.57
N GLY A 102 4.78 -1.85 7.09
CA GLY A 102 4.43 -3.01 7.89
C GLY A 102 4.67 -4.31 7.14
N LYS A 103 4.03 -5.37 7.62
CA LYS A 103 4.03 -6.67 6.96
C LYS A 103 2.64 -7.25 6.85
N PHE A 104 2.44 -8.06 5.83
CA PHE A 104 1.29 -8.93 5.66
C PHE A 104 1.70 -10.38 5.82
N LYS A 105 0.74 -11.21 6.25
CA LYS A 105 0.86 -12.67 6.24
C LYS A 105 -0.50 -13.25 5.85
N ASN A 106 -0.56 -13.90 4.70
CA ASN A 106 -1.75 -14.54 4.17
C ASN A 106 -2.91 -13.54 4.05
N GLY A 107 -2.66 -12.44 3.35
CA GLY A 107 -3.66 -11.40 3.10
C GLY A 107 -3.92 -10.43 4.24
N VAL A 108 -3.49 -10.71 5.47
CA VAL A 108 -3.81 -9.86 6.65
C VAL A 108 -2.60 -9.17 7.26
N LYS A 109 -2.79 -7.97 7.82
CA LYS A 109 -1.75 -7.23 8.54
C LYS A 109 -1.16 -8.09 9.66
N HIS A 110 0.17 -8.13 9.76
CA HIS A 110 0.89 -8.92 10.76
C HIS A 110 2.17 -8.21 11.20
N GLY A 111 2.54 -8.38 12.48
CA GLY A 111 3.78 -7.81 13.01
C GLY A 111 3.67 -6.30 13.25
N TYR A 112 4.81 -5.63 13.31
CA TYR A 112 4.87 -4.20 13.59
C TYR A 112 4.43 -3.36 12.40
N TRP A 113 3.67 -2.32 12.68
CA TRP A 113 3.17 -1.35 11.72
C TRP A 113 3.49 0.06 12.20
N ILE A 114 3.88 0.89 11.24
CA ILE A 114 4.21 2.29 11.43
C ILE A 114 3.40 3.07 10.40
N ASP A 115 2.68 4.09 10.87
CA ASP A 115 2.03 5.10 10.07
C ASP A 115 2.59 6.45 10.53
N VAL A 116 3.44 7.04 9.70
CA VAL A 116 4.19 8.26 10.02
C VAL A 116 3.28 9.48 9.96
N GLU A 117 2.33 9.51 9.03
CA GLU A 117 1.34 10.59 8.90
C GLU A 117 0.52 10.72 10.17
N ASN A 118 0.02 9.58 10.66
CA ASN A 118 -0.77 9.51 11.89
C ASN A 118 0.10 9.37 13.15
N LYS A 119 1.43 9.37 13.02
CA LYS A 119 2.41 9.16 14.10
C LYS A 119 2.14 7.89 14.92
N LEU A 120 1.51 6.91 14.30
CA LEU A 120 0.96 5.72 14.93
C LEU A 120 1.92 4.54 14.77
N ILE A 121 2.14 3.83 15.87
CA ILE A 121 2.94 2.61 15.87
C ILE A 121 2.19 1.55 16.67
N GLY A 122 2.09 0.36 16.10
CA GLY A 122 1.40 -0.75 16.73
C GLY A 122 1.86 -2.09 16.20
N ARG A 123 1.19 -3.12 16.69
CA ARG A 123 1.39 -4.48 16.21
C ARG A 123 0.06 -5.12 15.85
N TYR A 124 0.05 -5.82 14.73
CA TYR A 124 -1.04 -6.70 14.36
C TYR A 124 -0.67 -8.17 14.59
N TYR A 125 -1.67 -8.97 14.94
CA TYR A 125 -1.59 -10.41 14.93
C TYR A 125 -2.83 -10.97 14.25
N LYS A 126 -2.64 -11.65 13.11
CA LYS A 126 -3.71 -12.19 12.26
C LYS A 126 -4.77 -11.13 11.93
N GLY A 127 -4.33 -9.96 11.47
CA GLY A 127 -5.20 -8.84 11.10
C GLY A 127 -5.76 -8.03 12.27
N LYS A 128 -5.62 -8.47 13.52
CA LYS A 128 -6.19 -7.80 14.69
C LYS A 128 -5.13 -7.00 15.46
N ARG A 129 -5.51 -5.85 16.03
CA ARG A 129 -4.63 -5.08 16.94
C ARG A 129 -4.16 -5.99 18.08
N HIS A 130 -2.87 -5.94 18.36
CA HIS A 130 -2.24 -6.80 19.36
C HIS A 130 -1.10 -6.04 20.09
N LEU A 131 -0.93 -6.29 21.38
CA LEU A 131 0.03 -5.61 22.25
C LEU A 131 -0.16 -4.08 22.26
N SER A 132 0.93 -3.35 22.48
CA SER A 132 0.92 -1.91 22.69
C SER A 132 0.81 -1.14 21.38
N TRP A 133 -0.14 -0.21 21.35
CA TRP A 133 -0.33 0.79 20.30
C TRP A 133 -0.02 2.16 20.89
N LYS A 134 0.61 3.04 20.10
CA LYS A 134 1.00 4.38 20.56
C LYS A 134 0.98 5.41 19.44
N ILE A 135 0.50 6.62 19.77
CA ILE A 135 0.69 7.81 18.95
C ILE A 135 1.88 8.59 19.51
N LYS A 136 2.85 8.94 18.67
CA LYS A 136 3.99 9.78 19.05
C LYS A 136 3.60 11.27 19.03
N ASN A 137 4.26 12.04 19.88
CA ASN A 137 4.14 13.51 19.87
C ASN A 137 4.68 14.11 18.56
N ALA A 138 4.28 15.34 18.24
CA ALA A 138 4.73 16.05 17.05
C ALA A 138 6.26 16.23 16.97
N SER A 139 6.93 16.30 18.12
CA SER A 139 8.40 16.39 18.23
C SER A 139 9.12 15.03 18.07
N GLY A 140 8.40 13.93 17.90
CA GLY A 140 8.95 12.56 17.86
C GLY A 140 9.47 12.03 19.21
N LYS A 141 9.63 12.91 20.21
CA LYS A 141 10.04 12.58 21.58
C LYS A 141 8.80 12.48 22.47
N GLY A 142 8.46 11.25 22.87
CA GLY A 142 7.34 10.97 23.78
C GLY A 142 6.15 10.30 23.10
N VAL A 143 5.21 9.86 23.95
CA VAL A 143 3.98 9.18 23.56
C VAL A 143 2.82 10.06 23.98
N LYS A 144 1.97 10.46 23.02
CA LYS A 144 0.74 11.22 23.28
C LYS A 144 -0.28 10.30 23.96
N GLU A 145 -0.49 9.12 23.37
CA GLU A 145 -1.50 8.17 23.81
C GLU A 145 -0.99 6.74 23.64
N ARG A 146 -1.47 5.83 24.51
CA ARG A 146 -1.09 4.42 24.51
C ARG A 146 -2.28 3.53 24.83
N TRP A 147 -2.44 2.49 24.02
CA TRP A 147 -3.41 1.44 24.24
C TRP A 147 -2.72 0.08 24.29
N LYS A 148 -3.38 -0.90 24.91
CA LYS A 148 -2.96 -2.29 24.90
C LYS A 148 -4.11 -3.15 24.42
N TYR A 149 -3.86 -3.93 23.37
CA TYR A 149 -4.83 -4.85 22.79
C TYR A 149 -4.41 -6.31 22.98
N PHE A 150 -5.39 -7.18 23.07
CA PHE A 150 -5.20 -8.62 22.94
C PHE A 150 -6.23 -9.18 21.98
N ASN A 151 -5.76 -9.69 20.84
CA ASN A 151 -6.57 -10.25 19.76
C ASN A 151 -7.72 -9.33 19.31
N GLY A 152 -7.42 -8.04 19.14
CA GLY A 152 -8.38 -7.02 18.72
C GLY A 152 -9.18 -6.39 19.86
N VAL A 153 -9.17 -6.97 21.07
CA VAL A 153 -9.90 -6.43 22.21
C VAL A 153 -9.02 -5.45 22.99
N LEU A 154 -9.53 -4.24 23.21
CA LEU A 154 -8.88 -3.24 24.06
C LEU A 154 -8.84 -3.74 25.51
N LYS A 155 -7.64 -3.77 26.10
CA LYS A 155 -7.40 -4.18 27.50
C LYS A 155 -6.97 -3.03 28.40
N ARG A 156 -6.43 -1.95 27.82
CA ARG A 156 -6.02 -0.74 28.55
C ARG A 156 -5.92 0.45 27.60
N GLY A 157 -6.34 1.63 28.05
CA GLY A 157 -6.37 2.88 27.28
C GLY A 157 -7.80 3.43 27.26
N ASP A 158 -7.96 4.69 26.85
CA ASP A 158 -9.27 5.30 26.66
C ASP A 158 -9.93 4.73 25.38
N PRO A 159 -11.11 4.11 25.46
CA PRO A 159 -11.82 3.59 24.29
C PRO A 159 -12.25 4.69 23.32
N ASN A 160 -12.61 5.88 23.79
CA ASN A 160 -13.09 6.96 22.89
C ASN A 160 -11.95 7.46 21.99
N SER A 161 -10.74 7.55 22.56
CA SER A 161 -9.57 7.94 21.77
C SER A 161 -8.99 6.79 20.93
N ALA A 162 -9.35 5.54 21.26
CA ALA A 162 -8.98 4.36 20.47
C ALA A 162 -9.71 4.26 19.13
N GLU A 163 -10.93 4.81 19.02
CA GLU A 163 -11.72 4.78 17.78
C GLU A 163 -11.06 5.60 16.65
N LEU A 164 -10.21 6.57 16.99
CA LEU A 164 -9.40 7.34 16.04
C LEU A 164 -8.38 6.48 15.26
N LEU A 165 -8.19 5.23 15.66
CA LEU A 165 -7.28 4.29 15.00
C LEU A 165 -7.94 3.54 13.84
N ASP A 166 -9.26 3.63 13.70
CA ASP A 166 -10.09 2.92 12.71
C ASP A 166 -10.53 3.80 11.52
N LEU A 167 -10.09 5.07 11.49
CA LEU A 167 -10.26 6.01 10.38
C LEU A 167 -9.11 5.94 9.37
#